data_AF-A0A2V6N518-F1
#
_entry.id   AF-A0A2V6N518-F1
#
_cell.length_a   1.000
_cell.length_b   1.000
_cell.length_c   1.000
_cell.angle_alpha   90.00
_cell.angle_beta   90.00
_cell.angle_gamma   90.00
#
_symmetry.space_group_name_H-M   'P 1'
#
loop_
_entity.id
_entity.type
_entity.pdbx_description
1 polymer ?
#
loop_
_entity_poly.entity_id
_entity_poly.type
_entity_poly.pdbx_seq_one_letter_code
_entity_poly.pdbx_strand_id
1 'polypeptide(L)'
;ILLDLFMPHLDGFAVLESLRADRSEVYLPIIVLTADVNEDTKRRALHCGATDFLNKPLDHIEVLLRIRNLLETRRIHQLLDNRRAALEDSVHARTSELQAARAALEKVKITAE
;
A
#
# COMPACT_ATOMS: atom_id res chain seq x y z
N ILE A 1 -6.90 -9.16 0.59
CA ILE A 1 -6.86 -10.35 1.45
C ILE A 1 -8.16 -10.40 2.24
N LEU A 2 -8.78 -11.56 2.37
CA LEU A 2 -9.87 -11.79 3.32
C LEU A 2 -9.27 -12.56 4.51
N LEU A 3 -9.51 -12.10 5.73
CA LEU A 3 -8.89 -12.65 6.93
C LEU A 3 -9.94 -12.92 8.01
N ASP A 4 -10.01 -14.15 8.51
CA ASP A 4 -10.86 -14.49 9.66
C ASP A 4 -10.18 -14.07 10.97
N LEU A 5 -10.91 -13.42 11.89
CA LEU A 5 -10.34 -13.09 13.21
C LEU A 5 -10.27 -14.29 14.14
N PHE A 6 -11.31 -15.12 14.12
CA PHE A 6 -11.48 -16.19 15.09
C PHE A 6 -11.11 -17.51 14.44
N MET A 7 -9.83 -17.87 14.51
CA MET A 7 -9.32 -19.17 14.05
C MET A 7 -8.82 -19.99 15.25
N PRO A 8 -8.96 -21.33 15.23
CA PRO A 8 -8.69 -22.18 16.40
C PRO A 8 -7.21 -22.25 16.82
N HIS A 9 -6.27 -21.91 15.93
CA HIS A 9 -4.83 -22.07 16.20
C HIS A 9 -4.01 -20.78 16.02
N LEU A 10 -4.58 -19.76 15.37
CA LEU A 10 -3.87 -18.55 14.98
C LEU A 10 -4.76 -17.35 15.22
N ASP A 11 -4.28 -16.34 15.95
CA ASP A 11 -5.03 -15.12 16.16
C ASP A 11 -5.00 -14.26 14.88
N GLY A 12 -6.16 -13.98 14.30
CA GLY A 12 -6.26 -13.14 13.11
C GLY A 12 -5.75 -11.71 13.33
N PHE A 13 -5.78 -11.20 14.57
CA PHE A 13 -5.14 -9.91 14.88
C PHE A 13 -3.62 -9.96 14.72
N ALA A 14 -2.97 -11.02 15.20
CA ALA A 14 -1.53 -11.19 15.06
C ALA A 14 -1.11 -11.31 13.58
N VAL A 15 -1.92 -12.01 12.77
CA VAL A 15 -1.71 -12.09 11.32
C VAL A 15 -1.83 -10.72 10.67
N LEU A 16 -2.84 -9.95 11.05
CA LEU A 16 -3.07 -8.61 10.52
C LEU A 16 -1.88 -7.68 10.82
N GLU A 17 -1.37 -7.71 12.05
CA GLU A 17 -0.21 -6.93 12.47
C GLU A 17 1.05 -7.34 11.70
N SER A 18 1.32 -8.64 11.57
CA SER A 18 2.46 -9.15 10.79
C SER A 18 2.37 -8.74 9.32
N LEU A 19 1.20 -8.85 8.69
CA LEU A 19 1.00 -8.43 7.30
C LEU A 19 1.22 -6.92 7.10
N ARG A 20 0.96 -6.11 8.12
CA ARG A 20 1.16 -4.65 8.06
C ARG A 20 2.60 -4.25 8.31
N ALA A 21 3.30 -4.92 9.22
CA ALA A 21 4.72 -4.68 9.48
C ALA A 21 5.56 -4.90 8.21
N ASP A 22 5.28 -5.94 7.43
CA ASP A 22 6.07 -6.30 6.24
C ASP A 22 5.76 -5.47 4.99
N ARG A 23 4.62 -4.75 4.95
CA ARG A 23 4.05 -4.16 3.72
C ARG A 23 3.74 -2.66 3.87
N SER A 24 4.47 -1.96 4.72
CA SER A 24 4.20 -0.55 5.06
C SER A 24 4.10 0.39 3.84
N GLU A 25 4.88 0.13 2.78
CA GLU A 25 4.93 0.98 1.59
C GLU A 25 3.91 0.63 0.51
N VAL A 26 3.27 -0.55 0.57
CA VAL A 26 2.36 -1.02 -0.48
C VAL A 26 0.94 -1.06 0.05
N TYR A 27 0.03 -0.29 -0.57
CA TYR A 27 -1.39 -0.30 -0.21
C TYR A 27 -2.00 -1.69 -0.37
N LEU A 28 -2.07 -2.52 0.68
CA LEU A 28 -2.63 -3.88 0.64
C LEU A 28 -4.02 -3.90 1.28
N PRO A 29 -5.12 -4.08 0.53
CA PRO A 29 -6.44 -4.13 1.13
C PRO A 29 -6.63 -5.44 1.89
N ILE A 30 -6.95 -5.34 3.18
CA ILE A 30 -7.26 -6.48 4.06
C ILE A 30 -8.67 -6.28 4.60
N ILE A 31 -9.59 -7.19 4.24
CA ILE A 31 -10.94 -7.23 4.79
C ILE A 31 -10.96 -8.30 5.87
N VAL A 32 -11.41 -7.92 7.05
CA VAL A 32 -11.53 -8.80 8.19
C VAL A 32 -12.94 -9.39 8.26
N LEU A 33 -13.04 -10.69 8.51
CA LEU A 33 -14.29 -11.43 8.67
C LEU A 33 -14.45 -11.80 10.14
N THR A 34 -15.60 -11.49 10.73
CA THR A 34 -15.86 -11.73 12.15
C THR A 34 -17.30 -12.17 12.39
N ALA A 35 -17.52 -13.09 13.33
CA ALA A 35 -18.86 -13.38 13.86
C ALA A 35 -19.22 -12.45 15.04
N ASP A 36 -18.23 -11.75 15.60
CA ASP A 36 -18.42 -10.79 16.68
C ASP A 36 -18.90 -9.45 16.13
N VAL A 37 -20.05 -9.00 16.62
CA VAL A 37 -20.71 -7.73 16.28
C VAL A 37 -20.29 -6.58 17.21
N ASN A 38 -19.43 -6.84 18.20
CA ASN A 38 -18.98 -5.81 19.13
C ASN A 38 -18.18 -4.71 18.44
N GLU A 39 -18.51 -3.47 18.79
CA GLU A 39 -17.85 -2.30 18.21
C GLU A 39 -16.36 -2.22 18.57
N ASP A 40 -15.98 -2.70 19.75
CA ASP A 40 -14.58 -2.72 20.20
C ASP A 40 -13.71 -3.63 19.33
N THR A 41 -14.23 -4.82 18.96
CA THR A 41 -13.54 -5.76 18.07
C THR A 41 -13.32 -5.13 16.69
N LYS A 42 -14.34 -4.44 16.17
CA LYS A 42 -14.25 -3.68 14.91
C LYS A 42 -13.22 -2.56 14.99
N ARG A 43 -13.27 -1.74 16.05
CA ARG A 43 -12.31 -0.64 16.26
C ARG A 43 -10.89 -1.16 16.35
N ARG A 44 -10.68 -2.24 17.10
CA ARG A 44 -9.38 -2.91 17.21
C ARG A 44 -8.88 -3.40 15.85
N ALA A 45 -9.73 -4.05 15.04
CA ALA A 45 -9.34 -4.54 13.73
C ALA A 45 -8.89 -3.39 12.80
N LEU A 46 -9.64 -2.29 12.78
CA LEU A 46 -9.27 -1.11 12.00
C LEU A 46 -7.96 -0.48 12.52
N HIS A 47 -7.76 -0.43 13.84
CA HIS A 47 -6.54 0.11 14.44
C HIS A 47 -5.30 -0.75 14.12
N CYS A 48 -5.44 -2.08 14.09
CA CYS A 48 -4.40 -3.02 13.64
C CYS A 48 -4.16 -2.96 12.12
N GLY A 49 -4.88 -2.11 11.38
CA GLY A 49 -4.66 -1.87 9.96
C GLY A 49 -5.57 -2.67 9.03
N ALA A 50 -6.70 -3.19 9.49
CA ALA A 50 -7.73 -3.67 8.58
C ALA A 50 -8.21 -2.51 7.70
N THR A 51 -8.39 -2.77 6.41
CA THR A 51 -8.93 -1.79 5.47
C THR A 51 -10.45 -1.75 5.54
N ASP A 52 -11.05 -2.90 5.80
CA ASP A 52 -12.49 -3.02 5.99
C ASP A 52 -12.80 -4.24 6.86
N PHE A 53 -14.06 -4.38 7.27
CA PHE A 53 -14.54 -5.51 8.05
C PHE A 53 -15.94 -5.94 7.56
N LEU A 54 -16.24 -7.23 7.72
CA LEU A 54 -17.50 -7.85 7.35
C LEU A 54 -17.97 -8.79 8.46
N ASN A 55 -19.24 -8.65 8.82
CA ASN A 55 -19.86 -9.48 9.85
C ASN A 55 -20.46 -10.74 9.22
N LYS A 56 -20.27 -11.89 9.88
CA LYS A 56 -20.91 -13.15 9.52
C LYS A 56 -22.34 -13.17 10.10
N PRO A 57 -23.34 -13.72 9.37
CA PRO A 57 -23.25 -14.34 8.05
C PRO A 57 -23.06 -13.31 6.94
N LEU A 58 -22.24 -13.66 5.94
CA LEU A 58 -21.84 -12.75 4.86
C LEU A 58 -22.95 -12.63 3.80
N ASP A 59 -23.32 -11.40 3.44
CA ASP A 59 -24.12 -11.12 2.25
C ASP A 59 -23.21 -11.08 1.01
N HIS A 60 -23.49 -11.94 0.02
CA HIS A 60 -22.72 -12.02 -1.22
C HIS A 60 -22.65 -10.70 -1.99
N ILE A 61 -23.74 -9.92 -2.01
CA ILE A 61 -23.79 -8.64 -2.71
C ILE A 61 -22.88 -7.65 -1.99
N GLU A 62 -22.97 -7.57 -0.66
CA GLU A 62 -22.13 -6.70 0.15
C GLU A 62 -20.64 -7.03 -0.02
N VAL A 63 -20.29 -8.32 0.08
CA VAL A 63 -18.91 -8.80 -0.07
C VAL A 63 -18.36 -8.40 -1.44
N LEU A 64 -19.11 -8.64 -2.52
CA LEU A 64 -18.66 -8.34 -3.88
C LEU A 64 -18.48 -6.84 -4.10
N LEU A 65 -19.40 -6.01 -3.59
CA LEU A 65 -19.29 -4.55 -3.67
C LEU A 65 -18.05 -4.03 -2.94
N ARG A 66 -17.81 -4.50 -1.71
CA ARG A 66 -16.62 -4.10 -0.92
C ARG A 66 -15.32 -4.55 -1.58
N ILE A 67 -15.25 -5.80 -2.05
CA ILE A 67 -14.07 -6.31 -2.75
C ILE A 67 -13.79 -5.48 -4.01
N ARG A 68 -14.83 -5.20 -4.82
CA ARG A 68 -14.67 -4.39 -6.03
C ARG A 68 -14.11 -3.01 -5.73
N ASN A 69 -14.68 -2.32 -4.74
CA ASN A 69 -14.23 -0.98 -4.37
C ASN A 69 -12.75 -0.99 -3.92
N LEU A 70 -12.36 -1.96 -3.09
CA LEU A 70 -11.00 -2.07 -2.59
C LEU A 70 -9.99 -2.45 -3.68
N LEU A 71 -10.39 -3.28 -4.65
CA LEU A 71 -9.55 -3.61 -5.80
C LEU A 71 -9.34 -2.40 -6.71
N GLU A 72 -10.35 -1.56 -6.89
CA GLU A 72 -10.18 -0.31 -7.64
C GLU A 72 -9.26 0.67 -6.92
N THR A 73 -9.41 0.83 -5.61
CA THR A 73 -8.48 1.64 -4.82
C THR A 73 -7.05 1.11 -4.92
N ARG A 74 -6.86 -0.21 -4.82
CA ARG A 74 -5.55 -0.86 -4.99
C ARG A 74 -4.95 -0.59 -6.37
N ARG A 75 -5.74 -0.68 -7.44
CA ARG A 75 -5.28 -0.41 -8.80
C ARG A 75 -4.81 1.03 -8.96
N ILE A 76 -5.53 1.99 -8.36
CA ILE A 76 -5.13 3.41 -8.38
C ILE A 76 -3.81 3.61 -7.66
N HIS A 77 -3.63 3.05 -6.45
CA HIS A 77 -2.36 3.13 -5.73
C HIS A 77 -1.21 2.54 -6.55
N GLN A 78 -1.39 1.36 -7.14
CA GLN A 78 -0.37 0.75 -8.00
C GLN A 78 0.00 1.62 -9.21
N LEU A 79 -0.98 2.27 -9.83
CA LEU A 79 -0.71 3.19 -10.94
C LEU A 79 0.10 4.40 -10.49
N LEU A 80 -0.22 4.96 -9.32
CA LEU A 80 0.51 6.09 -8.74
C LEU A 80 1.94 5.69 -8.39
N ASP A 81 2.13 4.53 -7.76
CA ASP A 81 3.46 4.01 -7.40
C ASP A 81 4.33 3.79 -8.63
N ASN A 82 3.76 3.19 -9.69
CA ASN A 82 4.47 3.01 -10.96
C ASN A 82 4.84 4.33 -11.64
N ARG A 83 3.93 5.32 -11.63
CA ARG A 83 4.21 6.66 -12.18
C ARG A 83 5.27 7.37 -11.37
N ARG A 84 5.21 7.27 -10.05
CA ARG A 84 6.19 7.86 -9.14
C ARG A 84 7.58 7.31 -9.43
N ALA A 85 7.74 6.00 -9.51
CA ALA A 85 9.01 5.36 -9.86
C ALA A 85 9.56 5.86 -11.21
N ALA A 86 8.72 5.90 -12.26
CA ALA A 86 9.13 6.37 -13.58
C ALA A 86 9.55 7.86 -13.61
N LEU A 87 8.88 8.70 -12.81
CA LEU A 87 9.25 10.11 -12.67
C LEU A 87 10.55 10.27 -11.90
N GLU A 88 10.76 9.51 -10.83
CA GLU A 88 12.00 9.50 -10.06
C GLU A 88 13.19 9.09 -10.95
N ASP A 89 13.03 8.06 -11.79
CA ASP A 89 14.04 7.65 -12.77
C ASP A 89 14.35 8.77 -13.78
N SER A 90 13.30 9.42 -14.30
CA SER A 90 13.45 10.51 -15.28
C SER A 90 14.16 11.73 -14.68
N VAL A 91 13.82 12.10 -13.44
CA VAL A 91 14.47 13.19 -12.71
C VAL A 91 15.94 12.85 -12.45
N HIS A 92 16.23 11.62 -12.04
CA HIS A 92 17.59 11.17 -11.78
C HIS A 92 18.47 11.22 -13.04
N ALA A 93 17.95 10.75 -14.18
CA ALA A 93 18.64 10.78 -15.46
C ALA A 93 18.96 12.23 -15.89
N ARG A 94 17.98 13.14 -15.87
CA ARG A 94 18.18 14.54 -16.27
C ARG A 94 19.12 15.31 -15.35
N THR A 95 19.06 15.02 -14.06
CA THR A 95 19.94 15.66 -13.08
C THR A 95 21.38 15.23 -13.31
N SER A 96 21.61 13.95 -13.63
CA SER A 96 22.94 13.42 -13.97
C SER A 96 23.49 14.03 -15.27
N GLU A 97 22.66 14.16 -16.31
CA GLU A 97 23.03 14.82 -17.57
C GLU A 97 23.42 16.29 -17.36
N LEU A 98 22.62 17.05 -16.61
CA LEU A 98 22.89 18.46 -16.31
C LEU A 98 24.17 18.63 -15.51
N GLN A 99 24.41 17.78 -14.52
CA GLN A 99 25.65 17.81 -13.73
C GLN A 99 26.87 17.51 -14.60
N ALA A 100 26.79 16.52 -15.48
CA ALA A 100 27.88 16.19 -16.41
C ALA A 100 28.17 17.34 -17.39
N ALA A 101 27.13 17.93 -17.99
CA ALA A 101 27.27 19.06 -18.89
C ALA A 101 27.87 20.28 -18.18
N ARG A 102 27.42 20.57 -16.95
CA ARG A 102 27.95 21.67 -16.13
C ARG A 102 29.42 21.46 -15.77
N ALA A 103 29.82 20.25 -15.37
CA ALA A 103 31.20 19.92 -15.08
C ALA A 103 32.11 20.04 -16.32
N ALA A 104 31.62 19.68 -17.51
CA ALA A 104 32.36 19.84 -18.76
C ALA A 104 32.60 21.31 -19.12
N LEU A 105 31.57 22.16 -18.95
CA LEU A 105 31.68 23.61 -19.16
C LEU A 105 32.67 24.26 -18.20
N GLU A 106 32.67 23.86 -16.92
CA GLU A 106 33.63 24.36 -15.93
C GLU A 106 35.09 23.99 -16.32
N LYS A 107 35.33 22.78 -16.82
CA LYS A 107 36.66 22.38 -17.31
C LYS A 107 37.12 23.23 -18.49
N VAL A 108 36.27 23.45 -19.49
CA VAL A 108 36.61 24.27 -20.66
C VAL A 108 36.94 25.71 -20.27
N LYS A 109 36.23 26.26 -19.28
CA LYS A 109 36.50 27.60 -18.78
C LYS A 109 37.86 27.72 -18.09
N ILE A 110 38.27 26.69 -17.34
CA ILE A 110 39.58 26.65 -16.67
C ILE A 110 40.74 26.50 -17.67
N THR A 111 40.54 25.79 -18.78
CA THR A 111 41.59 25.64 -19.81
C THR A 111 41.73 26.85 -20.73
N ALA A 112 40.80 27.79 -20.68
CA ALA A 112 40.78 28.99 -21.52
C ALA A 112 41.39 30.23 -20.83
N GLU A 113 41.76 30.12 -19.55
CA GLU A 113 42.53 31.11 -18.76
C GLU A 113 44.00 30.68 -18.65
#